data_AF-A0A832A6Z3-F1
#
_entry.id   AF-A0A832A6Z3-F1
#
_cell.length_a   1.000
_cell.length_b   1.000
_cell.length_c   1.000
_cell.angle_alpha   90.00
_cell.angle_beta   90.00
_cell.angle_gamma   90.00
#
_symmetry.space_group_name_H-M   'P 1'
#
loop_
_entity.id
_entity.type
_entity.pdbx_description
1 polymer ?
#
loop_
_entity_poly.entity_id
_entity_poly.type
_entity_poly.pdbx_seq_one_letter_code
_entity_poly.pdbx_strand_id
1 'polypeptide(L)' 'MATTTFEEARSIILQVLNKEPEKFLIGMHFIVIKGEEWKIVKNNLRGGIIVWAMNSSFDFYWDKDSKKWF' A
#
# COMPACT_ATOMS: atom_id res chain seq x y z
N MET A 1 10.72 -21.10 0.77
CA MET A 1 10.44 -19.64 0.74
C MET A 1 9.30 -19.39 1.70
N ALA A 2 9.46 -18.52 2.70
CA ALA A 2 8.41 -18.25 3.67
C ALA A 2 7.32 -17.41 3.00
N THR A 3 6.12 -17.97 2.83
CA THR A 3 4.94 -17.23 2.36
C THR A 3 4.58 -16.15 3.37
N THR A 4 4.59 -14.89 2.94
CA THR A 4 4.03 -13.77 3.71
C THR A 4 2.55 -14.04 3.94
N THR A 5 2.08 -13.94 5.17
CA THR A 5 0.64 -14.01 5.41
C THR A 5 -0.03 -12.72 4.91
N PHE A 6 -1.32 -12.79 4.56
CA PHE A 6 -2.09 -11.62 4.11
C PHE A 6 -2.04 -10.47 5.14
N GLU A 7 -2.16 -10.80 6.44
CA GLU A 7 -2.08 -9.81 7.53
C GLU A 7 -0.68 -9.21 7.71
N GLU A 8 0.37 -10.03 7.58
CA GLU A 8 1.75 -9.52 7.60
C GLU A 8 2.01 -8.57 6.44
N ALA A 9 1.57 -8.92 5.23
CA ALA A 9 1.69 -8.06 4.05
C ALA A 9 0.97 -6.74 4.28
N ARG A 10 -0.29 -6.77 4.76
CA ARG A 10 -1.07 -5.56 5.06
C ARG A 10 -0.36 -4.65 6.05
N SER A 11 0.18 -5.21 7.13
CA SER A 11 0.91 -4.45 8.16
C SER A 11 2.17 -3.80 7.60
N ILE A 12 2.97 -4.54 6.82
CA ILE A 12 4.19 -4.01 6.19
C ILE A 12 3.84 -2.90 5.20
N ILE A 13 2.80 -3.08 4.38
CA ILE A 13 2.35 -2.07 3.42
C ILE A 13 1.98 -0.78 4.16
N LEU A 14 1.16 -0.86 5.21
CA LEU A 14 0.81 0.32 6.01
C LEU A 14 2.00 1.03 6.62
N GLN A 15 3.01 0.30 7.09
CA GLN A 15 4.24 0.90 7.62
C GLN A 15 5.02 1.64 6.52
N VAL A 16 5.14 1.06 5.33
CA VAL A 16 5.82 1.69 4.18
C VAL A 16 5.07 2.94 3.75
N LEU A 17 3.76 2.84 3.59
CA LEU A 17 2.88 3.93 3.22
C LEU A 17 2.98 5.09 4.22
N ASN A 18 2.99 4.79 5.52
CA ASN A 18 3.04 5.81 6.56
C ASN A 18 4.44 6.39 6.82
N LYS A 19 5.51 5.80 6.27
CA LYS A 19 6.87 6.34 6.40
C LYS A 19 7.04 7.65 5.61
N GLU A 20 6.50 7.71 4.41
CA GLU A 20 6.54 8.88 3.51
C GLU A 20 5.14 9.08 2.90
N PRO A 21 4.18 9.55 3.70
CA PRO A 21 2.76 9.37 3.42
C PRO A 21 2.30 10.24 2.23
N GLU A 22 2.89 11.42 2.05
CA GLU A 22 2.63 12.32 0.91
C GLU A 22 3.19 11.81 -0.44
N LYS A 23 4.21 10.93 -0.42
CA LYS A 23 4.84 10.37 -1.64
C LYS A 23 3.86 9.59 -2.51
N PHE A 24 2.89 8.94 -1.87
CA PHE A 24 1.94 8.04 -2.54
C PHE A 24 0.67 8.75 -3.02
N LEU A 25 0.56 10.07 -2.81
CA LEU A 25 -0.59 10.86 -3.28
C LEU A 25 -0.60 11.05 -4.80
N ILE A 26 0.55 10.83 -5.46
CA ILE A 26 0.75 11.08 -6.88
C ILE A 26 1.55 9.91 -7.49
N GLY A 27 1.15 9.51 -8.70
CA GLY A 27 1.87 8.53 -9.50
C GLY A 27 1.61 7.07 -9.13
N MET A 28 2.48 6.21 -9.66
CA MET A 28 2.50 4.78 -9.45
C MET A 28 3.82 4.41 -8.79
N HIS A 29 3.77 3.53 -7.80
CA HIS A 29 4.95 3.10 -7.05
C HIS A 29 5.00 1.58 -6.95
N PHE A 30 6.18 1.06 -6.63
CA PHE A 30 6.42 -0.36 -6.42
C PHE A 30 7.16 -0.55 -5.10
N ILE A 31 6.81 -1.60 -4.36
CA ILE A 31 7.49 -2.01 -3.14
C ILE A 31 7.70 -3.52 -3.18
N VAL A 32 8.79 -4.00 -2.58
CA VAL A 32 9.10 -5.44 -2.51
C VAL A 32 8.91 -5.91 -1.09
N ILE A 33 8.06 -6.92 -0.89
CA ILE A 33 7.76 -7.53 0.42
C ILE A 33 8.15 -8.99 0.34
N LYS A 34 9.17 -9.41 1.11
CA LYS A 34 9.66 -10.80 1.18
C LYS A 34 9.93 -11.43 -0.22
N GLY A 35 10.36 -10.62 -1.19
CA GLY A 35 10.68 -11.06 -2.56
C GLY A 35 9.51 -11.00 -3.55
N GLU A 36 8.31 -10.58 -3.11
CA GLU A 36 7.16 -10.33 -3.98
C GLU A 36 7.04 -8.83 -4.27
N GLU A 37 6.83 -8.46 -5.53
CA GLU A 37 6.61 -7.06 -5.93
C GLU A 37 5.13 -6.70 -5.81
N TRP A 38 4.86 -5.60 -5.10
CA TRP A 38 3.54 -5.03 -4.91
C TRP A 38 3.48 -3.67 -5.58
N LYS A 39 2.44 -3.49 -6.40
CA LYS A 39 2.19 -2.26 -7.13
C LYS A 39 1.21 -1.38 -6.37
N ILE A 40 1.58 -0.12 -6.15
CA ILE A 40 0.77 0.89 -5.47
C ILE A 40 0.25 1.87 -6.52
N VAL A 41 -1.06 2.03 -6.60
CA VAL A 41 -1.71 2.98 -7.52
C VAL A 41 -2.77 3.78 -6.81
N LYS A 42 -2.87 5.06 -7.17
CA LYS A 42 -3.97 5.92 -6.73
C LYS A 42 -5.32 5.37 -7.16
N ASN A 43 -6.20 5.19 -6.18
CA ASN A 43 -7.60 4.86 -6.39
C ASN A 43 -8.41 6.15 -6.48
N ASN A 44 -8.60 6.65 -7.70
CA ASN A 44 -9.35 7.88 -7.95
C ASN A 44 -10.86 7.74 -7.64
N LEU A 45 -11.40 6.51 -7.60
CA LEU A 45 -12.81 6.28 -7.30
C LEU A 45 -13.12 6.37 -5.80
N ARG A 46 -12.20 5.90 -4.96
CA ARG A 46 -12.39 5.85 -3.49
C ARG A 46 -11.58 6.91 -2.73
N GLY A 47 -10.83 7.75 -3.43
CA GLY A 47 -9.99 8.78 -2.81
C GLY A 47 -8.83 8.21 -1.99
N GLY A 48 -8.31 7.05 -2.39
CA GLY A 48 -7.26 6.32 -1.66
C GLY A 48 -6.18 5.75 -2.58
N ILE A 49 -5.58 4.64 -2.19
CA ILE A 49 -4.69 3.82 -3.03
C ILE A 49 -5.16 2.37 -3.00
N ILE A 50 -4.98 1.67 -4.12
CA ILE A 50 -4.99 0.20 -4.15
C ILE A 50 -3.55 -0.26 -4.22
N VAL A 51 -3.19 -1.24 -3.39
CA VAL A 51 -1.92 -1.95 -3.42
C VAL A 51 -2.20 -3.39 -3.80
N TRP A 52 -1.64 -3.86 -4.91
CA TRP A 52 -1.90 -5.21 -5.40
C TRP A 52 -0.63 -5.97 -5.78
N ALA A 53 -0.67 -7.27 -5.52
CA ALA A 53 0.23 -8.30 -6.02
C ALA A 53 -0.61 -9.40 -6.68
N MET A 54 0.02 -10.27 -7.47
CA MET A 54 -0.61 -11.20 -8.43
C MET A 54 -2.00 -11.73 -8.05
N ASN A 55 -2.18 -12.22 -6.82
CA ASN A 55 -3.44 -12.80 -6.32
C ASN A 55 -3.98 -12.10 -5.05
N SER A 56 -3.55 -10.88 -4.75
CA SER A 56 -3.93 -10.17 -3.51
C SER A 56 -3.98 -8.66 -3.72
N SER A 57 -4.99 -8.02 -3.13
CA SER A 57 -5.13 -6.57 -3.18
C SER A 57 -5.58 -6.01 -1.85
N PHE A 58 -5.10 -4.82 -1.53
CA PHE A 58 -5.50 -4.01 -0.39
C PHE A 58 -5.95 -2.64 -0.86
N ASP A 59 -7.04 -2.15 -0.30
CA ASP A 59 -7.45 -0.76 -0.41
C ASP A 59 -7.05 -0.03 0.88
N PHE A 60 -6.43 1.14 0.74
CA PHE A 60 -6.13 2.03 1.86
C PHE A 60 -6.67 3.42 1.59
N TYR A 61 -7.13 4.09 2.65
CA TYR A 61 -7.62 5.47 2.56
C TYR A 61 -6.61 6.45 3.14
N TRP A 62 -6.56 7.65 2.55
CA TRP A 62 -5.74 8.75 3.04
C TRP A 62 -6.55 9.62 4.00
N ASP A 63 -6.13 9.68 5.25
CA ASP A 63 -6.61 10.69 6.18
C ASP A 63 -5.77 11.97 6.01
N LYS A 64 -6.43 13.03 5.53
CA LYS A 64 -5.79 14.33 5.29
C LYS A 64 -5.46 15.06 6.60
N ASP A 65 -6.23 14.84 7.65
CA ASP A 65 -6.08 15.55 8.91
C ASP A 65 -4.88 15.01 9.69
N SER A 66 -4.75 13.67 9.75
CA SER A 66 -3.61 13.01 10.39
C SER A 66 -2.41 12.79 9.46
N LYS A 67 -2.57 13.05 8.15
CA LYS A 67 -1.58 12.81 7.09
C LYS A 67 -1.06 11.36 7.07
N LYS A 68 -1.97 10.38 7.15
CA LYS A 68 -1.66 8.95 7.27
C LYS A 68 -2.58 8.07 6.42
N TRP A 69 -2.07 6.88 6.10
CA TRP A 69 -2.79 5.79 5.44
C TRP A 69 -3.37 4.80 6.47
N PHE A 70 -4.56 4.28 6.18
CA PHE A 70 -5.32 3.35 7.04
C PHE A 70 -5.97 2.21 6.25
#